data_AF-A0A5B8CVT9-F1
#
_entry.id   AF-A0A5B8CVT9-F1
#
_cell.length_a   1.000
_cell.length_b   1.000
_cell.length_c   1.000
_cell.angle_alpha   90.00
_cell.angle_beta   90.00
_cell.angle_gamma   90.00
#
_symmetry.space_group_name_H-M   'P 1'
#
loop_
_entity.id
_entity.type
_entity.pdbx_description
1 polymer ?
#
loop_
_entity_poly.entity_id
_entity_poly.type
_entity_poly.pdbx_seq_one_letter_code
_entity_poly.pdbx_strand_id
1 'polypeptide(L)' 'MHKTLNWIYVTNSNNFYNWLISLSDRNDPVGDLALDVKRDDRAPKGEASHDEWMAYLIRMHASREAILSFDQAWSEFSTF' A
#
# COMPACT_ATOMS: atom_id res chain seq x y z
N MET A 1 15.36 34.20 10.28
CA MET A 1 13.91 33.94 10.46
C MET A 1 13.53 32.71 9.66
N HIS A 2 13.19 31.64 10.38
CA HIS A 2 12.80 30.36 9.82
C HIS A 2 11.53 30.51 8.96
N LYS A 3 11.58 30.06 7.71
CA LYS A 3 10.37 29.65 6.99
C LYS A 3 10.14 28.18 7.35
N THR A 4 9.17 27.95 8.22
CA THR A 4 8.66 26.63 8.58
C THR A 4 8.17 25.92 7.32
N LEU A 5 8.78 24.76 7.03
CA LEU A 5 8.31 23.85 6.00
C LEU A 5 6.95 23.28 6.43
N ASN A 6 6.01 23.32 5.49
CA ASN A 6 4.60 23.01 5.69
C ASN A 6 4.43 21.50 5.99
N TRP A 7 4.02 21.19 7.22
CA TRP A 7 3.86 19.85 7.79
C TRP A 7 2.64 19.10 7.21
N ILE A 8 2.61 18.81 5.90
CA ILE A 8 1.51 18.05 5.28
C ILE A 8 1.91 16.73 4.60
N TYR A 9 3.19 16.30 4.70
CA TYR A 9 3.63 15.03 4.10
C TYR A 9 4.48 14.15 5.02
N VAL A 10 4.31 14.24 6.35
CA VAL A 10 4.76 13.13 7.21
C VAL A 10 3.61 12.13 7.24
N THR A 11 3.42 11.41 6.14
CA THR A 11 2.66 10.16 6.19
C THR A 11 3.41 9.31 7.20
N ASN A 12 2.83 9.07 8.38
CA ASN A 12 3.28 8.00 9.26
C ASN A 12 3.20 6.72 8.42
N SER A 13 4.33 6.35 7.83
CA SER A 13 4.58 5.19 6.98
C SER A 13 4.58 3.89 7.80
N ASN A 14 4.13 3.93 9.05
CA ASN A 14 4.18 2.82 10.00
C ASN A 14 3.20 1.69 9.66
N ASN A 15 2.37 1.84 8.63
CA ASN A 15 1.51 0.76 8.17
C ASN A 15 1.58 0.56 6.66
N PHE A 16 1.30 -0.68 6.27
CA PHE A 16 1.39 -1.12 4.88
C PHE A 16 0.48 -0.32 3.94
N TYR A 17 -0.74 0.05 4.35
CA TYR A 17 -1.64 0.82 3.49
C TYR A 17 -1.02 2.16 3.07
N ASN A 18 -0.57 2.96 4.05
CA ASN A 18 0.03 4.26 3.78
C ASN A 18 1.30 4.16 2.93
N TRP A 19 2.13 3.15 3.21
CA TRP A 19 3.32 2.86 2.43
C TRP A 19 2.97 2.46 1.00
N LEU A 20 2.02 1.53 0.81
CA LEU A 20 1.63 1.02 -0.50
C LEU A 20 1.05 2.12 -1.39
N ILE A 21 0.12 2.94 -0.89
CA ILE A 21 -0.49 4.00 -1.73
C ILE A 21 0.50 5.11 -2.11
N SER A 22 1.63 5.23 -1.40
CA SER A 22 2.71 6.16 -1.78
C SER A 22 3.42 5.72 -3.06
N LEU A 23 3.27 4.45 -3.45
CA LEU A 23 3.84 3.86 -4.65
C LEU A 23 2.95 4.02 -5.89
N SER A 24 1.82 4.74 -5.81
CA SER A 24 0.82 4.81 -6.88
C SER A 24 1.31 5.40 -8.20
N ASP A 25 2.50 6.01 -8.21
CA ASP A 25 3.12 6.58 -9.42
C ASP A 25 4.20 5.65 -10.03
N ARG A 26 4.45 4.47 -9.44
CA ARG A 26 5.34 3.45 -10.04
C ARG A 26 4.71 2.91 -11.32
N ASN A 27 5.53 2.73 -12.35
CA ASN A 27 5.13 2.10 -13.60
C ASN A 27 5.50 0.61 -13.61
N ASP A 28 4.98 -0.12 -12.64
CA ASP A 28 5.15 -1.57 -12.49
C ASP A 28 3.88 -2.18 -11.84
N PRO A 29 3.76 -3.51 -11.78
CA PRO A 29 2.57 -4.14 -11.20
C PRO A 29 2.30 -3.78 -9.73
N VAL A 30 3.31 -3.37 -8.95
CA VAL A 30 3.13 -2.89 -7.57
C VAL A 30 2.48 -1.50 -7.58
N GLY A 31 2.89 -0.62 -8.50
CA GLY A 31 2.25 0.67 -8.73
C GLY A 31 0.79 0.53 -9.18
N ASP A 32 0.49 -0.42 -10.06
CA ASP A 32 -0.88 -0.73 -10.47
C ASP A 32 -1.73 -1.19 -9.27
N LEU A 33 -1.22 -2.15 -8.47
CA LEU A 33 -1.88 -2.59 -7.23
C LEU A 33 -2.09 -1.41 -6.26
N ALA A 34 -1.09 -0.54 -6.10
CA ALA A 34 -1.17 0.63 -5.23
C ALA A 34 -2.27 1.59 -5.68
N LEU A 35 -2.41 1.82 -7.00
CA LEU A 35 -3.45 2.67 -7.55
C LEU A 35 -4.85 2.07 -7.35
N ASP A 36 -4.99 0.76 -7.52
CA ASP A 36 -6.25 0.04 -7.28
C ASP A 36 -6.65 0.11 -5.80
N VAL A 37 -5.72 -0.17 -4.88
CA VAL A 37 -5.93 -0.05 -3.43
C VAL A 37 -6.26 1.38 -3.01
N LYS A 38 -5.60 2.37 -3.59
CA LYS A 38 -5.86 3.80 -3.31
C LYS A 38 -7.28 4.22 -3.70
N ARG A 39 -7.86 3.58 -4.73
CA ARG A 39 -9.23 3.82 -5.20
C ARG A 39 -10.28 3.00 -4.46
N ASP A 40 -9.87 1.99 -3.70
CA ASP A 40 -10.76 1.10 -2.96
C ASP A 40 -10.92 1.53 -1.49
N ASP A 41 -12.04 2.17 -1.17
CA ASP A 41 -12.33 2.65 0.18
C ASP A 41 -12.39 1.53 1.24
N ARG A 42 -12.57 0.27 0.80
CA ARG A 42 -12.69 -0.91 1.67
C ARG A 42 -11.36 -1.64 1.87
N ALA A 43 -10.28 -1.18 1.24
CA ALA A 43 -8.96 -1.77 1.45
C ALA A 43 -8.59 -1.75 2.95
N PRO A 44 -7.90 -2.79 3.46
CA PRO A 44 -7.43 -2.82 4.84
C PRO A 44 -6.54 -1.60 5.13
N LYS A 45 -6.66 -1.05 6.34
CA LYS A 45 -5.98 0.17 6.79
C LYS A 45 -5.45 -0.06 8.20
N GLY A 46 -4.51 0.78 8.64
CA GLY A 46 -3.90 0.64 9.98
C GLY A 46 -3.05 -0.62 10.08
N GLU A 47 -3.00 -1.25 11.25
CA GLU A 47 -2.11 -2.38 11.57
C GLU A 47 -2.57 -3.74 11.02
N ALA A 48 -3.26 -3.74 9.87
CA ALA A 48 -3.66 -4.98 9.22
C ALA A 48 -2.43 -5.81 8.83
N SER A 49 -2.43 -7.07 9.24
CA SER A 49 -1.38 -8.06 8.97
C SER A 49 -1.35 -8.52 7.51
N HIS A 50 -0.27 -9.22 7.13
CA HIS A 50 -0.15 -9.83 5.80
C HIS A 50 -1.33 -10.77 5.51
N ASP A 51 -1.68 -11.62 6.47
CA ASP A 51 -2.77 -12.59 6.33
C ASP A 51 -4.14 -11.90 6.14
N GLU A 52 -4.41 -10.79 6.84
CA GLU A 52 -5.64 -10.02 6.67
C GLU A 52 -5.73 -9.36 5.28
N TRP A 53 -4.60 -8.87 4.77
CA TRP A 53 -4.49 -8.36 3.40
C TRP A 53 -4.66 -9.45 2.35
N MET A 54 -4.00 -10.60 2.53
CA MET A 54 -4.13 -11.74 1.63
C MET A 54 -5.58 -12.26 1.59
N ALA A 55 -6.20 -12.42 2.76
CA ALA A 55 -7.60 -12.81 2.87
C ALA A 55 -8.53 -11.80 2.20
N TYR A 56 -8.24 -10.50 2.34
CA TYR A 56 -8.97 -9.44 1.65
C TYR A 56 -8.88 -9.58 0.12
N LEU A 57 -7.68 -9.70 -0.43
CA LEU A 57 -7.44 -9.80 -1.86
C LEU A 57 -8.12 -11.04 -2.46
N ILE A 58 -8.02 -12.19 -1.79
CA ILE A 58 -8.71 -13.42 -2.18
C ILE A 58 -10.24 -13.22 -2.17
N ARG A 59 -10.79 -12.60 -1.12
CA ARG A 59 -12.23 -12.31 -1.01
C ARG A 59 -12.72 -11.37 -2.10
N MET A 60 -11.87 -10.44 -2.53
CA MET A 60 -12.16 -9.50 -3.62
C MET A 60 -11.93 -10.10 -5.02
N HIS A 61 -11.61 -11.39 -5.11
CA HIS A 61 -11.29 -12.07 -6.37
C HIS A 61 -10.14 -11.39 -7.13
N ALA A 62 -9.14 -10.89 -6.40
CA ALA A 62 -7.93 -10.32 -6.99
C ALA A 62 -7.29 -11.33 -7.96
N SER A 63 -6.76 -10.82 -9.08
CA SER A 63 -6.05 -11.66 -10.03
C SER A 63 -4.81 -12.28 -9.39
N ARG A 64 -4.29 -13.34 -10.02
CA ARG A 64 -3.03 -13.96 -9.60
C ARG A 64 -1.88 -12.96 -9.64
N GLU A 65 -1.86 -12.09 -10.63
CA GLU A 65 -0.88 -11.03 -10.79
C GLU A 65 -0.94 -10.04 -9.62
N ALA A 66 -2.14 -9.60 -9.22
CA ALA A 66 -2.31 -8.72 -8.07
C ALA A 66 -1.86 -9.36 -6.75
N ILE A 67 -2.10 -10.67 -6.57
CA ILE A 67 -1.61 -11.42 -5.41
C ILE A 67 -0.07 -11.48 -5.40
N LEU A 68 0.57 -11.74 -6.54
CA LEU A 68 2.03 -11.76 -6.63
C LEU A 68 2.63 -10.36 -6.38
N SER A 69 2.01 -9.31 -6.93
CA SER A 69 2.41 -7.93 -6.67
C SER A 69 2.23 -7.56 -5.20
N PHE A 70 1.20 -8.09 -4.53
CA PHE A 70 1.03 -7.91 -3.09
C PHE A 70 2.15 -8.56 -2.29
N ASP A 71 2.51 -9.81 -2.56
CA ASP A 71 3.62 -10.48 -1.86
C ASP A 71 4.95 -9.75 -2.08
N GLN A 72 5.20 -9.27 -3.31
CA GLN A 72 6.36 -8.44 -3.60
C GLN A 72 6.33 -7.15 -2.77
N ALA A 73 5.22 -6.41 -2.81
CA ALA A 73 5.06 -5.16 -2.08
C ALA A 73 5.26 -5.36 -0.56
N TRP A 74 4.72 -6.44 0.00
CA TRP A 74 4.87 -6.75 1.42
C TRP A 74 6.33 -7.07 1.80
N SER A 75 7.04 -7.80 0.95
CA SER A 75 8.47 -8.05 1.14
C SER A 75 9.27 -6.75 1.13
N GLU A 76 8.97 -5.83 0.22
CA GLU A 76 9.63 -4.51 0.17
C GLU A 76 9.32 -3.70 1.44
N PHE A 77 8.05 -3.64 1.86
CA PHE A 77 7.62 -2.95 3.09
C PHE A 77 8.31 -3.49 4.35
N SER A 78 8.50 -4.80 4.45
CA SER A 78 9.13 -5.44 5.61
C SER A 78 10.62 -5.08 5.77
N THR A 79 11.20 -4.40 4.79
CA THR A 79 12.59 -3.91 4.78
C THR A 79 12.73 -2.39 4.81
N PHE A 80 11.59 -1.67 4.80
CA PHE A 80 11.50 -0.21 4.83
C PHE A 80 11.56 0.33 6.27
#